data_AF-A0AAW2G061-F1
#
_entry.id   AF-A0AAW2G061-F1
#
_cell.length_a   1.000
_cell.length_b   1.000
_cell.length_c   1.000
_cell.angle_alpha   90.00
_cell.angle_beta   90.00
_cell.angle_gamma   90.00
#
_symmetry.space_group_name_H-M   'P 1'
#
loop_
_entity.id
_entity.type
_entity.pdbx_description
1 polymer ?
#
loop_
_entity_poly.entity_id
_entity_poly.type
_entity_poly.pdbx_seq_one_letter_code
_entity_poly.pdbx_strand_id
1 'polypeptide(L)'
;MRSWALSIVVAAAILIALLDGAIGKLRVAYRWKQIDYDWPSNDIKRHFPDYKQEDNLPLGLEVAGDRLFVTVPRWRQGVAASLNYIWLNDTRESPPLIPYPSWEAHQYGAAGVPEIVSTFRVRADRCNRLWILDTGLTDILGNPEQQAPPALIVYDLMSNRMLRKYVIPSDQRTADSLFANIAVEDYSCDDSYGYLGDLGGPGLVVYSWSLNKSWLIKHHSFHPDPMGGEFKVSGISFQWNDGLFGMALAPTGDGYSTLYYHPLSSGMEFSVSTRFLRDPLRASSAETSPEFQTLGSRGPNGQSSVSFLDPKTGILFYALTNLNAIACWKPQNKFIVQQQGYVYQDNVTMVFPNDLKVDRNGNLWVLSDRLPIFMYSHLDLHDYNFRILMGSTEELIMNTVCASSSPYTTTSIYDRRDHMDHFDHNNHLDHRDHTMSISPRITGNSAGSAKIEIATVMLLMCLSKALV
;
A
#
# COMPACT_ATOMS: atom_id res chain seq x y z
N MET A 1 35.77 -28.42 -44.41
CA MET A 1 34.79 -28.88 -43.40
C MET A 1 34.91 -28.17 -42.04
N ARG A 2 36.12 -27.84 -41.53
CA ARG A 2 36.26 -27.17 -40.21
C ARG A 2 35.83 -25.69 -40.14
N SER A 3 35.94 -24.94 -41.24
CA SER A 3 35.57 -23.51 -41.28
C SER A 3 34.06 -23.26 -41.24
N TRP A 4 33.26 -24.16 -41.81
CA TRP A 4 31.79 -24.03 -41.86
C TRP A 4 31.12 -24.30 -40.52
N ALA A 5 31.68 -25.24 -39.74
CA ALA A 5 31.20 -25.54 -38.39
C ALA A 5 31.41 -24.35 -37.43
N LEU A 6 32.51 -23.60 -37.57
CA LEU A 6 32.80 -22.44 -36.72
C LEU A 6 31.83 -21.28 -37.01
N SER A 7 31.49 -21.03 -38.27
CA SER A 7 30.53 -20.00 -38.68
C SER A 7 29.11 -20.28 -38.19
N ILE A 8 28.69 -21.56 -38.15
CA ILE A 8 27.37 -21.96 -37.64
C ILE A 8 27.29 -21.77 -36.12
N VAL A 9 28.36 -22.08 -35.38
CA VAL A 9 28.40 -21.91 -33.92
C VAL A 9 28.39 -20.43 -33.54
N VAL A 10 29.13 -19.57 -34.26
CA VAL A 10 29.11 -18.12 -34.04
C VAL A 10 27.75 -17.51 -34.40
N ALA A 11 27.15 -17.94 -35.51
CA ALA A 11 25.81 -17.50 -35.89
C ALA A 11 24.75 -17.95 -34.88
N ALA A 12 24.84 -19.18 -34.34
CA ALA A 12 23.94 -19.68 -33.30
C ALA A 12 24.16 -18.96 -31.96
N ALA A 13 25.40 -18.64 -31.57
CA ALA A 13 25.69 -17.86 -30.37
C ALA A 13 25.20 -16.42 -30.48
N ILE A 14 25.28 -15.81 -31.67
CA ILE A 14 24.71 -14.49 -31.96
C ILE A 14 23.17 -14.58 -32.00
N LEU A 15 22.58 -15.65 -32.53
CA LEU A 15 21.13 -15.86 -32.48
C LEU A 15 20.62 -16.09 -31.05
N ILE A 16 21.37 -16.79 -30.20
CA ILE A 16 21.04 -17.00 -28.78
C ILE A 16 21.24 -15.70 -27.98
N ALA A 17 22.26 -14.91 -28.29
CA ALA A 17 22.47 -13.57 -27.70
C ALA A 17 21.44 -12.53 -28.22
N LEU A 18 20.88 -12.72 -29.41
CA LEU A 18 19.76 -11.94 -29.96
C LEU A 18 18.38 -12.48 -29.56
N LEU A 19 18.31 -13.70 -29.01
CA LEU A 19 17.12 -14.29 -28.40
C LEU A 19 16.99 -13.93 -26.90
N ASP A 20 17.96 -13.22 -26.33
CA ASP A 20 17.82 -12.55 -25.02
C ASP A 20 17.14 -11.18 -25.14
N GLY A 21 16.36 -10.99 -26.23
CA GLY A 21 15.43 -9.89 -26.41
C GLY A 21 14.22 -10.06 -25.50
N ALA A 22 14.34 -9.52 -24.28
CA ALA A 22 13.29 -9.08 -23.37
C ALA A 22 11.86 -9.61 -23.66
N ILE A 23 11.52 -10.76 -23.08
CA ILE A 23 10.13 -11.04 -22.71
C ILE A 23 9.94 -10.41 -21.33
N GLY A 24 9.41 -9.18 -21.30
CA GLY A 24 9.44 -8.26 -20.16
C GLY A 24 8.95 -8.86 -18.83
N LYS A 25 9.88 -9.22 -17.96
CA LYS A 25 9.68 -9.31 -16.51
C LYS A 25 10.08 -7.96 -15.88
N LEU A 26 9.68 -7.69 -14.63
CA LEU A 26 10.09 -6.47 -13.92
C LEU A 26 11.62 -6.29 -13.99
N ARG A 27 12.05 -5.15 -14.54
CA ARG A 27 13.47 -4.75 -14.61
C ARG A 27 13.80 -3.81 -13.47
N VAL A 28 15.03 -3.87 -12.97
CA VAL A 28 15.53 -2.88 -12.01
C VAL A 28 15.71 -1.55 -12.75
N ALA A 29 14.92 -0.54 -12.36
CA ALA A 29 15.03 0.81 -12.89
C ALA A 29 16.07 1.62 -12.11
N TYR A 30 16.04 1.51 -10.78
CA TYR A 30 16.99 2.16 -9.87
C TYR A 30 17.36 1.21 -8.74
N ARG A 31 18.57 1.35 -8.19
CA ARG A 31 19.01 0.58 -7.02
C ARG A 31 20.03 1.34 -6.20
N TRP A 32 20.03 1.14 -4.89
CA TRP A 32 20.94 1.78 -3.95
C TRP A 32 21.53 0.76 -3.00
N LYS A 33 22.82 0.92 -2.74
CA LYS A 33 23.47 0.26 -1.59
C LYS A 33 23.09 0.96 -0.30
N GLN A 34 23.17 2.28 -0.34
CA GLN A 34 22.75 3.20 0.71
C GLN A 34 22.07 4.40 0.05
N ILE A 35 21.08 4.98 0.72
CA ILE A 35 20.43 6.20 0.26
C ILE A 35 21.34 7.39 0.56
N ASP A 36 21.49 8.30 -0.40
CA ASP A 36 22.08 9.62 -0.18
C ASP A 36 21.17 10.69 -0.78
N TYR A 37 21.43 11.94 -0.43
CA TYR A 37 20.66 13.09 -0.83
C TYR A 37 21.47 14.02 -1.74
N ASP A 38 20.77 14.79 -2.56
CA ASP A 38 21.38 15.78 -3.45
C ASP A 38 21.74 17.05 -2.66
N TRP A 39 22.78 16.95 -1.83
CA TRP A 39 23.23 18.01 -0.94
C TRP A 39 23.72 19.23 -1.74
N PRO A 40 23.08 20.42 -1.62
CA PRO A 40 23.50 21.60 -2.37
C PRO A 40 24.88 22.12 -1.94
N SER A 41 25.22 21.96 -0.66
CA SER A 41 26.51 22.32 -0.09
C SER A 41 26.74 21.63 1.25
N ASN A 42 27.99 21.64 1.72
CA ASN A 42 28.33 21.19 3.06
C ASN A 42 27.68 22.04 4.16
N ASP A 43 27.36 23.30 3.88
CA ASP A 43 26.69 24.17 4.85
C ASP A 43 25.23 23.75 5.07
N ILE A 44 24.51 23.39 3.99
CA ILE A 44 23.16 22.81 4.12
C ILE A 44 23.23 21.48 4.87
N LYS A 45 24.22 20.64 4.58
CA LYS A 45 24.40 19.36 5.29
C LYS A 45 24.62 19.53 6.80
N ARG A 46 25.30 20.60 7.24
CA ARG A 46 25.49 20.91 8.67
C ARG A 46 24.20 21.27 9.41
N HIS A 47 23.13 21.65 8.70
CA HIS A 47 21.81 21.84 9.31
C HIS A 47 21.11 20.53 9.68
N PHE A 48 21.68 19.39 9.29
CA PHE A 48 21.20 18.04 9.64
C PHE A 48 22.29 17.30 10.42
N PRO A 49 22.63 17.75 11.65
CA PRO A 49 23.79 17.24 12.40
C PRO A 49 23.67 15.76 12.77
N ASP A 50 22.44 15.24 12.90
CA ASP A 50 22.18 13.85 13.25
C ASP A 50 22.20 12.90 12.04
N TYR A 51 22.33 13.43 10.81
CA TYR A 51 22.27 12.64 9.58
C TYR A 51 23.31 11.50 9.59
N LYS A 52 22.81 10.29 9.36
CA LYS A 52 23.61 9.07 9.19
C LYS A 52 23.07 8.32 7.99
N GLN A 53 23.91 8.15 6.97
CA GLN A 53 23.51 7.53 5.71
C GLN A 53 22.83 6.17 5.89
N GLU A 54 23.38 5.34 6.77
CA GLU A 54 22.92 3.99 7.12
C GLU A 54 21.51 3.92 7.74
N ASP A 55 20.98 5.04 8.25
CA ASP A 55 19.65 5.12 8.87
C ASP A 55 18.51 5.32 7.85
N ASN A 56 18.84 5.50 6.56
CA ASN A 56 17.90 5.91 5.53
C ASN A 56 17.38 4.70 4.73
N LEU A 57 16.22 4.18 5.15
CA LEU A 57 15.48 3.14 4.44
C LEU A 57 14.31 3.74 3.64
N PRO A 58 14.28 3.58 2.29
CA PRO A 58 13.16 4.03 1.48
C PRO A 58 11.97 3.06 1.66
N LEU A 59 10.74 3.57 1.79
CA LEU A 59 9.57 2.76 2.17
C LEU A 59 8.43 2.79 1.16
N GLY A 60 8.13 3.96 0.57
CA GLY A 60 7.00 4.17 -0.34
C GLY A 60 7.42 4.89 -1.61
N LEU A 61 6.62 4.72 -2.67
CA LEU A 61 6.87 5.33 -3.98
C LEU A 61 5.59 5.91 -4.60
N GLU A 62 5.74 6.92 -5.45
CA GLU A 62 4.66 7.39 -6.34
C GLU A 62 5.23 8.06 -7.58
N VAL A 63 4.58 7.87 -8.72
CA VAL A 63 5.01 8.46 -10.00
C VAL A 63 4.07 9.59 -10.36
N ALA A 64 4.60 10.81 -10.49
CA ALA A 64 3.80 11.96 -10.90
C ALA A 64 4.58 12.87 -11.86
N GLY A 65 4.11 12.93 -13.10
CA GLY A 65 4.79 13.67 -14.16
C GLY A 65 6.15 13.04 -14.49
N ASP A 66 7.20 13.84 -14.37
CA ASP A 66 8.60 13.48 -14.58
C ASP A 66 9.33 13.09 -13.28
N ARG A 67 8.62 13.02 -12.15
CA ARG A 67 9.17 12.72 -10.82
C ARG A 67 8.71 11.34 -10.34
N LEU A 68 9.67 10.62 -9.76
CA LEU A 68 9.41 9.44 -8.94
C LEU A 68 9.67 9.82 -7.47
N PHE A 69 8.59 9.98 -6.72
CA PHE A 69 8.64 10.27 -5.29
C PHE A 69 9.06 9.02 -4.53
N VAL A 70 9.88 9.22 -3.50
CA VAL A 70 10.38 8.19 -2.59
C VAL A 70 10.28 8.70 -1.17
N THR A 71 9.61 7.94 -0.30
CA THR A 71 9.53 8.25 1.13
C THR A 71 10.66 7.57 1.89
N VAL A 72 11.22 8.26 2.87
CA VAL A 72 12.23 7.74 3.81
C VAL A 72 11.71 8.08 5.21
N PRO A 73 10.86 7.24 5.81
CA PRO A 73 10.32 7.52 7.14
C PRO A 73 11.44 7.61 8.18
N ARG A 74 11.23 8.41 9.23
CA ARG A 74 12.18 8.57 10.34
C ARG A 74 12.18 7.35 11.27
N TRP A 75 12.52 6.17 10.72
CA TRP A 75 12.73 4.94 11.48
C TRP A 75 13.82 5.10 12.54
N ARG A 76 14.82 5.93 12.24
CA ARG A 76 15.91 6.34 13.11
C ARG A 76 16.16 7.83 12.96
N GLN A 77 16.85 8.44 13.93
CA GLN A 77 17.15 9.87 13.94
C GLN A 77 17.98 10.36 12.74
N GLY A 78 18.81 9.50 12.14
CA GLY A 78 19.73 9.88 11.06
C GLY A 78 19.13 10.17 9.69
N VAL A 79 17.80 10.25 9.58
CA VAL A 79 17.11 10.60 8.33
C VAL A 79 17.10 12.11 8.12
N ALA A 80 17.60 12.59 6.99
CA ALA A 80 17.64 14.03 6.71
C ALA A 80 16.29 14.57 6.24
N ALA A 81 15.72 13.95 5.20
CA ALA A 81 14.46 14.35 4.59
C ALA A 81 13.57 13.13 4.33
N SER A 82 12.30 13.25 4.72
CA SER A 82 11.39 12.11 4.75
C SER A 82 10.55 11.94 3.48
N LEU A 83 10.38 13.01 2.71
CA LEU A 83 9.72 13.00 1.41
C LEU A 83 10.67 13.56 0.37
N ASN A 84 10.93 12.76 -0.66
CA ASN A 84 11.93 13.06 -1.67
C ASN A 84 11.42 12.65 -3.05
N TYR A 85 12.17 13.00 -4.08
CA TYR A 85 11.99 12.46 -5.42
C TYR A 85 13.32 12.31 -6.15
N ILE A 86 13.26 11.57 -7.25
CA ILE A 86 14.27 11.56 -8.31
C ILE A 86 13.60 11.85 -9.65
N TRP A 87 14.38 12.31 -10.62
CA TRP A 87 13.89 12.51 -11.99
C TRP A 87 13.80 11.17 -12.72
N LEU A 88 12.70 10.95 -13.44
CA LEU A 88 12.48 9.70 -14.19
C LEU A 88 13.44 9.52 -15.37
N ASN A 89 14.06 10.60 -15.84
CA ASN A 89 15.06 10.59 -16.91
C ASN A 89 16.50 10.49 -16.40
N ASP A 90 16.70 10.32 -15.09
CA ASP A 90 18.04 10.17 -14.53
C ASP A 90 18.67 8.86 -15.04
N THR A 91 19.86 8.97 -15.62
CA THR A 91 20.59 7.82 -16.17
C THR A 91 21.46 7.12 -15.13
N ARG A 92 21.60 7.69 -13.93
CA ARG A 92 22.34 7.06 -12.84
C ARG A 92 21.54 5.89 -12.30
N GLU A 93 22.26 4.84 -11.93
CA GLU A 93 21.65 3.68 -11.29
C GLU A 93 21.21 3.96 -9.84
N SER A 94 21.97 4.80 -9.14
CA SER A 94 21.74 5.21 -7.75
C SER A 94 21.66 6.74 -7.65
N PRO A 95 20.62 7.37 -8.22
CA PRO A 95 20.48 8.82 -8.16
C PRO A 95 20.27 9.28 -6.71
N PRO A 96 20.90 10.38 -6.27
CA PRO A 96 20.67 10.94 -4.94
C PRO A 96 19.25 11.49 -4.85
N LEU A 97 18.65 11.41 -3.67
CA LEU A 97 17.29 11.87 -3.42
C LEU A 97 17.23 13.39 -3.28
N ILE A 98 16.27 14.03 -3.92
CA ILE A 98 16.02 15.47 -3.81
C ILE A 98 14.86 15.69 -2.83
N PRO A 99 15.07 16.40 -1.70
CA PRO A 99 13.99 16.68 -0.75
C PRO A 99 12.84 17.48 -1.36
N TYR A 100 11.63 17.11 -0.98
CA TYR A 100 10.40 17.75 -1.44
C TYR A 100 9.55 18.28 -0.27
N PRO A 101 8.95 19.47 -0.39
CA PRO A 101 9.12 20.42 -1.50
C PRO A 101 10.48 21.15 -1.47
N SER A 102 11.18 21.13 -0.34
CA SER A 102 12.49 21.74 -0.14
C SER A 102 13.19 21.15 1.08
N TRP A 103 14.44 21.54 1.36
CA TRP A 103 15.17 21.14 2.56
C TRP A 103 14.54 21.69 3.85
N GLU A 104 14.04 22.93 3.80
CA GLU A 104 13.46 23.65 4.93
C GLU A 104 12.21 22.94 5.48
N ALA A 105 11.46 22.25 4.61
CA ALA A 105 10.28 21.49 5.02
C ALA A 105 10.60 20.30 5.95
N HIS A 106 11.86 19.83 5.99
CA HIS A 106 12.33 18.71 6.80
C HIS A 106 13.26 19.12 7.93
N GLN A 107 13.66 20.39 7.98
CA GLN A 107 14.70 20.87 8.89
C GLN A 107 14.13 21.18 10.28
N TYR A 108 14.74 20.59 11.31
CA TYR A 108 14.55 21.05 12.68
C TYR A 108 15.29 22.37 12.88
N GLY A 109 14.58 23.40 13.34
CA GLY A 109 15.14 24.73 13.52
C GLY A 109 14.55 25.44 14.73
N ALA A 110 14.85 26.74 14.88
CA ALA A 110 14.33 27.56 15.98
C ALA A 110 12.78 27.63 16.02
N ALA A 111 12.12 27.35 14.90
CA ALA A 111 10.66 27.28 14.78
C ALA A 111 10.04 26.00 15.37
N GLY A 112 10.85 25.02 15.78
CA GLY A 112 10.39 23.75 16.38
C GLY A 112 10.24 22.63 15.36
N VAL A 113 9.10 21.95 15.41
CA VAL A 113 8.78 20.75 14.62
C VAL A 113 8.67 21.10 13.12
N PRO A 114 9.29 20.32 12.22
CA PRO A 114 9.29 20.60 10.78
C PRO A 114 7.89 20.47 10.17
N GLU A 115 7.74 21.03 8.96
CA GLU A 115 6.50 20.95 8.16
C GLU A 115 6.11 19.49 7.89
N ILE A 116 7.11 18.71 7.46
CA ILE A 116 7.08 17.27 7.28
C ILE A 116 7.99 16.63 8.34
N VAL A 117 7.42 15.79 9.19
CA VAL A 117 8.16 15.01 10.18
C VAL A 117 8.55 13.67 9.56
N SER A 118 7.58 12.79 9.27
CA SER A 118 7.88 11.42 8.86
C SER A 118 6.80 10.89 7.94
N THR A 119 7.08 10.95 6.63
CA THR A 119 6.16 10.51 5.58
C THR A 119 6.26 9.00 5.38
N PHE A 120 5.15 8.28 5.49
CA PHE A 120 5.10 6.83 5.27
C PHE A 120 4.72 6.46 3.84
N ARG A 121 3.55 6.93 3.38
CA ARG A 121 3.03 6.70 2.03
C ARG A 121 2.54 7.99 1.41
N VAL A 122 2.57 7.99 0.08
CA VAL A 122 2.15 9.11 -0.75
C VAL A 122 1.26 8.63 -1.88
N ARG A 123 0.37 9.49 -2.36
CA ARG A 123 -0.47 9.25 -3.54
C ARG A 123 -0.63 10.51 -4.38
N ALA A 124 -0.38 10.38 -5.67
CA ALA A 124 -0.64 11.44 -6.64
C ALA A 124 -2.02 11.20 -7.27
N ASP A 125 -2.84 12.24 -7.34
CA ASP A 125 -4.15 12.17 -7.98
C ASP A 125 -4.14 12.76 -9.39
N ARG A 126 -5.27 12.67 -10.09
CA ARG A 126 -5.48 13.23 -11.42
C ARG A 126 -5.48 14.76 -11.44
N CYS A 127 -5.64 15.40 -10.29
CA CYS A 127 -5.75 16.83 -10.09
C CYS A 127 -4.39 17.50 -9.84
N ASN A 128 -3.29 16.77 -10.04
CA ASN A 128 -1.93 17.20 -9.75
C ASN A 128 -1.74 17.56 -8.27
N ARG A 129 -2.38 16.84 -7.36
CA ARG A 129 -2.12 16.95 -5.92
C ARG A 129 -1.36 15.72 -5.43
N LEU A 130 -0.37 15.96 -4.58
CA LEU A 130 0.35 14.91 -3.85
C LEU A 130 -0.18 14.84 -2.42
N TRP A 131 -0.86 13.75 -2.11
CA TRP A 131 -1.40 13.43 -0.80
C TRP A 131 -0.36 12.63 -0.02
N ILE A 132 0.02 13.10 1.15
CA ILE A 132 1.08 12.49 1.96
C ILE A 132 0.54 12.18 3.36
N LEU A 133 0.87 10.99 3.87
CA LEU A 133 0.62 10.63 5.25
C LEU A 133 1.87 10.86 6.08
N ASP A 134 1.80 11.87 6.93
CA ASP A 134 2.81 12.17 7.93
C ASP A 134 2.39 11.57 9.27
N THR A 135 3.24 10.72 9.83
CA THR A 135 2.97 10.05 11.12
C THR A 135 3.26 10.95 12.30
N GLY A 136 4.07 12.00 12.13
CA GLY A 136 4.55 12.85 13.20
C GLY A 136 5.50 12.15 14.17
N LEU A 137 5.92 10.91 13.88
CA LEU A 137 6.80 10.09 14.72
C LEU A 137 8.25 10.15 14.25
N THR A 138 9.18 10.20 15.19
CA THR A 138 10.63 10.10 14.96
C THR A 138 11.22 8.93 15.73
N ASP A 139 12.33 8.38 15.22
CA ASP A 139 13.12 7.33 15.88
C ASP A 139 12.31 6.09 16.26
N ILE A 140 11.46 5.65 15.33
CA ILE A 140 10.48 4.57 15.51
C ILE A 140 11.10 3.24 15.97
N LEU A 141 12.34 2.94 15.59
CA LEU A 141 13.05 1.72 16.03
C LEU A 141 13.93 1.94 17.28
N GLY A 142 14.19 3.19 17.65
CA GLY A 142 15.01 3.58 18.78
C GLY A 142 14.14 3.94 19.98
N ASN A 143 14.03 5.24 20.25
CA ASN A 143 13.13 5.81 21.25
C ASN A 143 12.03 6.62 20.55
N PRO A 144 10.90 5.99 20.19
CA PRO A 144 9.83 6.67 19.45
C PRO A 144 9.35 7.94 20.14
N GLU A 145 9.30 9.03 19.39
CA GLU A 145 8.84 10.33 19.89
C GLU A 145 7.79 10.93 18.95
N GLN A 146 6.62 11.28 19.50
CA GLN A 146 5.55 11.93 18.77
C GLN A 146 5.75 13.45 18.76
N GLN A 147 6.42 13.95 17.72
CA GLN A 147 6.73 15.37 17.53
C GLN A 147 5.48 16.18 17.12
N ALA A 148 4.59 15.59 16.32
CA ALA A 148 3.33 16.19 15.90
C ALA A 148 2.22 15.13 15.85
N PRO A 149 0.93 15.48 15.97
CA PRO A 149 -0.14 14.53 15.65
C PRO A 149 -0.07 14.07 14.18
N PRO A 150 -0.50 12.84 13.87
CA PRO A 150 -0.52 12.36 12.49
C PRO A 150 -1.44 13.24 11.63
N ALA A 151 -1.01 13.50 10.40
CA ALA A 151 -1.69 14.44 9.51
C ALA A 151 -1.65 13.97 8.05
N LEU A 152 -2.71 14.30 7.34
CA LEU A 152 -2.74 14.31 5.90
C LEU A 152 -2.26 15.67 5.40
N ILE A 153 -1.15 15.71 4.67
CA ILE A 153 -0.67 16.93 4.02
C ILE A 153 -0.87 16.78 2.51
N VAL A 154 -1.31 17.83 1.84
CA VAL A 154 -1.57 17.83 0.40
C VAL A 154 -0.82 18.99 -0.24
N TYR A 155 0.04 18.67 -1.20
CA TYR A 155 0.77 19.65 -2.01
C TYR A 155 0.19 19.74 -3.42
N ASP A 156 0.24 20.93 -4.00
CA ASP A 156 0.08 21.12 -5.44
C ASP A 156 1.39 20.72 -6.13
N LEU A 157 1.34 19.73 -7.01
CA LEU A 157 2.51 19.26 -7.76
C LEU A 157 2.98 20.29 -8.80
N MET A 158 2.14 21.25 -9.20
CA MET A 158 2.54 22.27 -10.18
C MET A 158 3.37 23.38 -9.56
N SER A 159 2.94 23.90 -8.40
CA SER A 159 3.64 24.99 -7.69
C SER A 159 4.55 24.51 -6.54
N ASN A 160 4.50 23.22 -6.18
CA ASN A 160 5.14 22.62 -5.02
C ASN A 160 4.75 23.29 -3.69
N ARG A 161 3.56 23.91 -3.62
CA ARG A 161 3.05 24.57 -2.42
C ARG A 161 2.09 23.68 -1.66
N MET A 162 2.13 23.76 -0.34
CA MET A 162 1.14 23.10 0.49
C MET A 162 -0.23 23.72 0.24
N LEU A 163 -1.20 22.90 -0.15
CA LEU A 163 -2.60 23.26 -0.28
C LEU A 163 -3.35 23.08 1.04
N ARG A 164 -3.00 22.02 1.78
CA ARG A 164 -3.74 21.63 2.99
C ARG A 164 -2.87 20.81 3.94
N LYS A 165 -3.03 21.05 5.25
CA LYS A 165 -2.60 20.15 6.32
C LYS A 165 -3.80 19.85 7.20
N TYR A 166 -4.27 18.61 7.15
CA TYR A 166 -5.40 18.13 7.93
C TYR A 166 -4.89 17.21 9.03
N VAL A 167 -4.91 17.68 10.27
CA VAL A 167 -4.56 16.88 11.44
C VAL A 167 -5.68 15.88 11.71
N ILE A 168 -5.34 14.60 11.84
CA ILE A 168 -6.33 13.55 12.11
C ILE A 168 -6.88 13.77 13.54
N PRO A 169 -8.21 13.92 13.69
CA PRO A 169 -8.84 14.19 14.98
C PRO A 169 -8.48 13.14 16.05
N SER A 170 -8.36 13.58 17.30
CA SER A 170 -7.93 12.69 18.40
C SER A 170 -8.94 11.58 18.72
N ASP A 171 -10.22 11.78 18.42
CA ASP A 171 -11.28 10.77 18.54
C ASP A 171 -11.27 9.74 17.39
N GLN A 172 -10.43 9.95 16.38
CA GLN A 172 -10.28 9.06 15.22
C GLN A 172 -8.97 8.28 15.24
N ARG A 173 -8.27 8.28 16.37
CA ARG A 173 -7.00 7.59 16.60
C ARG A 173 -6.86 7.13 18.04
N THR A 174 -6.06 6.09 18.26
CA THR A 174 -5.67 5.59 19.57
C THR A 174 -4.19 5.92 19.84
N ALA A 175 -3.67 5.50 20.99
CA ALA A 175 -2.23 5.61 21.28
C ALA A 175 -1.38 4.73 20.36
N ASP A 176 -1.95 3.63 19.85
CA ASP A 176 -1.28 2.67 18.97
C ASP A 176 -1.43 3.04 17.48
N SER A 177 -2.19 4.09 17.14
CA SER A 177 -2.49 4.43 15.75
C SER A 177 -1.23 4.73 14.93
N LEU A 178 -1.13 4.11 13.75
CA LEU A 178 -0.11 4.36 12.76
C LEU A 178 -0.73 4.32 11.35
N PHE A 179 -0.98 5.52 10.81
CA PHE A 179 -1.54 5.69 9.47
C PHE A 179 -0.45 5.51 8.42
N ALA A 180 -0.28 4.27 7.96
CA ALA A 180 0.85 3.92 7.11
C ALA A 180 0.49 3.76 5.63
N ASN A 181 -0.79 3.79 5.23
CA ASN A 181 -1.16 3.69 3.82
C ASN A 181 -2.39 4.53 3.47
N ILE A 182 -2.44 5.00 2.22
CA ILE A 182 -3.51 5.84 1.70
C ILE A 182 -3.95 5.40 0.30
N ALA A 183 -5.26 5.34 0.10
CA ALA A 183 -5.88 5.31 -1.23
C ALA A 183 -6.63 6.63 -1.46
N VAL A 184 -6.55 7.18 -2.67
CA VAL A 184 -7.22 8.43 -3.04
C VAL A 184 -8.17 8.16 -4.19
N GLU A 185 -9.41 8.57 -4.03
CA GLU A 185 -10.47 8.49 -5.02
C GLU A 185 -10.79 9.89 -5.52
N ASP A 186 -10.56 10.11 -6.81
CA ASP A 186 -10.34 11.44 -7.36
C ASP A 186 -11.19 11.72 -8.60
N TYR A 187 -12.39 11.11 -8.71
CA TYR A 187 -13.31 11.32 -9.84
C TYR A 187 -13.60 12.80 -10.10
N SER A 188 -13.73 13.58 -9.02
CA SER A 188 -13.87 15.03 -9.03
C SER A 188 -12.78 15.66 -8.16
N CYS A 189 -12.10 16.68 -8.68
CA CYS A 189 -11.09 17.41 -7.92
C CYS A 189 -11.67 18.20 -6.74
N ASP A 190 -12.94 18.60 -6.85
CA ASP A 190 -13.65 19.35 -5.80
C ASP A 190 -14.25 18.42 -4.73
N ASP A 191 -14.41 17.13 -5.03
CA ASP A 191 -15.03 16.14 -4.15
C ASP A 191 -14.25 14.82 -4.12
N SER A 192 -12.94 14.94 -3.89
CA SER A 192 -12.07 13.78 -3.73
C SER A 192 -12.11 13.23 -2.31
N TYR A 193 -11.83 11.94 -2.17
CA TYR A 193 -11.82 11.24 -0.89
C TYR A 193 -10.47 10.55 -0.65
N GLY A 194 -9.97 10.66 0.58
CA GLY A 194 -8.81 9.91 1.05
C GLY A 194 -9.26 8.79 2.00
N TYR A 195 -8.68 7.60 1.84
CA TYR A 195 -8.90 6.43 2.67
C TYR A 195 -7.58 6.11 3.38
N LEU A 196 -7.52 6.35 4.69
CA LEU A 196 -6.30 6.28 5.49
C LEU A 196 -6.40 5.04 6.39
N GLY A 197 -5.56 4.05 6.11
CA GLY A 197 -5.52 2.80 6.85
C GLY A 197 -4.67 2.93 8.11
N ASP A 198 -5.26 2.63 9.26
CA ASP A 198 -4.58 2.57 10.55
C ASP A 198 -4.26 1.11 10.88
N LEU A 199 -2.97 0.76 10.88
CA LEU A 199 -2.52 -0.61 11.15
C LEU A 199 -2.41 -0.91 12.65
N GLY A 200 -2.01 0.06 13.47
CA GLY A 200 -1.77 -0.14 14.90
C GLY A 200 -3.03 0.10 15.75
N GLY A 201 -3.93 0.96 15.28
CA GLY A 201 -5.30 1.10 15.76
C GLY A 201 -6.32 0.63 14.72
N PRO A 202 -6.37 -0.67 14.34
CA PRO A 202 -7.12 -1.20 13.19
C PRO A 202 -8.41 -0.46 12.87
N GLY A 203 -8.40 0.28 11.77
CA GLY A 203 -9.51 1.16 11.39
C GLY A 203 -9.24 1.92 10.11
N LEU A 204 -10.30 2.47 9.51
CA LEU A 204 -10.21 3.27 8.30
C LEU A 204 -10.70 4.69 8.58
N VAL A 205 -9.84 5.68 8.41
CA VAL A 205 -10.25 7.09 8.42
C VAL A 205 -10.60 7.50 6.99
N VAL A 206 -11.84 7.94 6.79
CA VAL A 206 -12.32 8.47 5.50
C VAL A 206 -12.27 9.99 5.57
N TYR A 207 -11.51 10.60 4.69
CA TYR A 207 -11.37 12.05 4.57
C TYR A 207 -12.10 12.56 3.33
N SER A 208 -12.93 13.60 3.50
CA SER A 208 -13.61 14.31 2.41
C SER A 208 -12.92 15.64 2.13
N TRP A 209 -12.49 15.84 0.88
CA TRP A 209 -11.88 17.10 0.43
C TRP A 209 -12.87 18.27 0.47
N SER A 210 -14.09 18.05 -0.01
CA SER A 210 -15.14 19.08 -0.09
C SER A 210 -15.58 19.57 1.29
N LEU A 211 -15.80 18.64 2.22
CA LEU A 211 -16.23 18.94 3.60
C LEU A 211 -15.07 19.38 4.50
N ASN A 212 -13.83 19.09 4.11
CA ASN A 212 -12.63 19.19 4.93
C ASN A 212 -12.82 18.56 6.32
N LYS A 213 -13.38 17.35 6.32
CA LYS A 213 -13.70 16.56 7.51
C LYS A 213 -13.37 15.11 7.26
N SER A 214 -13.08 14.39 8.33
CA SER A 214 -12.98 12.93 8.32
C SER A 214 -13.86 12.28 9.37
N TRP A 215 -14.06 10.98 9.23
CA TRP A 215 -14.67 10.11 10.22
C TRP A 215 -13.95 8.76 10.25
N LEU A 216 -13.96 8.14 11.42
CA LEU A 216 -13.38 6.82 11.64
C LEU A 216 -14.42 5.73 11.37
N ILE A 217 -14.00 4.68 10.68
CA ILE A 217 -14.77 3.46 10.44
C ILE A 217 -14.04 2.30 11.12
N LYS A 218 -14.77 1.55 11.94
CA LYS A 218 -14.31 0.31 12.58
C LYS A 218 -15.07 -0.87 12.00
N HIS A 219 -14.33 -1.95 11.75
CA HIS A 219 -14.88 -3.22 11.28
C HIS A 219 -13.90 -4.35 11.64
N HIS A 220 -14.42 -5.53 11.96
CA HIS A 220 -13.61 -6.66 12.42
C HIS A 220 -12.57 -7.12 11.38
N SER A 221 -12.87 -6.96 10.07
CA SER A 221 -11.95 -7.32 8.98
C SER A 221 -10.70 -6.44 8.88
N PHE A 222 -10.64 -5.32 9.61
CA PHE A 222 -9.44 -4.47 9.66
C PHE A 222 -8.39 -5.02 10.63
N HIS A 223 -8.76 -5.94 11.51
CA HIS A 223 -7.86 -6.53 12.48
C HIS A 223 -6.98 -7.61 11.85
N PRO A 224 -5.75 -7.78 12.37
CA PRO A 224 -4.86 -8.86 11.95
C PRO A 224 -5.49 -10.23 12.21
N ASP A 225 -5.13 -11.20 11.38
CA ASP A 225 -5.47 -12.61 11.58
C ASP A 225 -4.52 -13.20 12.64
N PRO A 226 -5.01 -13.82 13.73
CA PRO A 226 -4.16 -14.49 14.71
C PRO A 226 -3.18 -15.53 14.13
N MET A 227 -3.52 -16.11 12.97
CA MET A 227 -2.66 -17.05 12.24
C MET A 227 -1.79 -16.37 11.18
N GLY A 228 -1.99 -15.09 10.92
CA GLY A 228 -1.31 -14.31 9.88
C GLY A 228 -0.09 -13.54 10.37
N GLY A 229 0.27 -13.62 11.65
CA GLY A 229 1.33 -12.80 12.25
C GLY A 229 2.76 -13.29 12.07
N GLU A 230 2.97 -14.49 11.51
CA GLU A 230 4.33 -15.04 11.29
C GLU A 230 4.90 -14.61 9.93
N PHE A 231 6.10 -14.04 9.96
CA PHE A 231 6.85 -13.64 8.78
C PHE A 231 8.21 -14.33 8.75
N LYS A 232 8.61 -14.76 7.55
CA LYS A 232 9.92 -15.32 7.27
C LYS A 232 10.44 -14.81 5.94
N VAL A 233 11.28 -13.79 6.00
CA VAL A 233 11.79 -13.09 4.82
C VAL A 233 13.31 -13.13 4.81
N SER A 234 13.89 -13.64 3.73
CA SER A 234 15.35 -13.78 3.54
C SER A 234 16.11 -14.37 4.74
N GLY A 235 15.51 -15.38 5.38
CA GLY A 235 16.11 -16.08 6.52
C GLY A 235 15.87 -15.43 7.88
N ILE A 236 15.25 -14.25 7.93
CA ILE A 236 14.85 -13.59 9.18
C ILE A 236 13.40 -13.95 9.50
N SER A 237 13.19 -14.52 10.68
CA SER A 237 11.87 -14.79 11.23
C SER A 237 11.48 -13.71 12.24
N PHE A 238 10.29 -13.15 12.08
CA PHE A 238 9.74 -12.13 12.96
C PHE A 238 8.21 -12.25 13.03
N GLN A 239 7.60 -11.51 13.95
CA GLN A 239 6.16 -11.51 14.12
C GLN A 239 5.64 -10.08 14.16
N TRP A 240 4.59 -9.82 13.37
CA TRP A 240 3.85 -8.56 13.38
C TRP A 240 2.36 -8.84 13.56
N ASN A 241 1.65 -7.88 14.14
CA ASN A 241 0.22 -7.96 14.37
C ASN A 241 -0.48 -6.75 13.73
N ASP A 242 -0.09 -6.45 12.49
CA ASP A 242 -0.44 -5.22 11.82
C ASP A 242 -1.80 -5.36 11.13
N GLY A 243 -2.69 -4.42 11.44
CA GLY A 243 -4.04 -4.32 10.91
C GLY A 243 -4.11 -3.80 9.48
N LEU A 244 -5.20 -3.09 9.17
CA LEU A 244 -5.52 -2.54 7.85
C LEU A 244 -4.32 -1.81 7.23
N PHE A 245 -3.88 -2.32 6.07
CA PHE A 245 -2.66 -1.80 5.43
C PHE A 245 -2.82 -1.69 3.91
N GLY A 246 -2.98 -2.80 3.20
CA GLY A 246 -3.14 -2.78 1.75
C GLY A 246 -4.53 -2.30 1.33
N MET A 247 -4.60 -1.35 0.40
CA MET A 247 -5.84 -0.76 -0.10
C MET A 247 -5.73 -0.40 -1.58
N ALA A 248 -6.72 -0.81 -2.38
CA ALA A 248 -6.83 -0.49 -3.80
C ALA A 248 -8.26 -0.12 -4.18
N LEU A 249 -8.41 0.87 -5.06
CA LEU A 249 -9.70 1.34 -5.53
C LEU A 249 -9.98 0.82 -6.94
N ALA A 250 -11.15 0.22 -7.12
CA ALA A 250 -11.66 -0.20 -8.41
C ALA A 250 -12.90 0.59 -8.82
N PRO A 251 -12.81 1.43 -9.86
CA PRO A 251 -13.94 2.21 -10.31
C PRO A 251 -15.17 1.39 -10.70
N THR A 252 -16.34 1.82 -10.23
CA THR A 252 -17.64 1.20 -10.56
C THR A 252 -18.37 1.91 -11.71
N GLY A 253 -17.86 3.06 -12.17
CA GLY A 253 -18.40 3.83 -13.30
C GLY A 253 -19.55 4.79 -12.95
N ASP A 254 -20.02 4.77 -11.72
CA ASP A 254 -21.13 5.57 -11.19
C ASP A 254 -20.67 6.70 -10.24
N GLY A 255 -19.38 7.06 -10.29
CA GLY A 255 -18.76 8.04 -9.40
C GLY A 255 -18.29 7.48 -8.06
N TYR A 256 -18.43 6.16 -7.85
CA TYR A 256 -17.91 5.42 -6.70
C TYR A 256 -16.88 4.37 -7.13
N SER A 257 -16.38 3.62 -6.14
CA SER A 257 -15.46 2.51 -6.33
C SER A 257 -15.80 1.38 -5.38
N THR A 258 -15.30 0.20 -5.70
CA THR A 258 -15.05 -0.85 -4.71
C THR A 258 -13.66 -0.63 -4.12
N LEU A 259 -13.57 -0.51 -2.80
CA LEU A 259 -12.29 -0.53 -2.08
C LEU A 259 -11.96 -1.98 -1.75
N TYR A 260 -10.92 -2.54 -2.37
CA TYR A 260 -10.29 -3.79 -1.97
C TYR A 260 -9.28 -3.52 -0.87
N TYR A 261 -9.27 -4.32 0.19
CA TYR A 261 -8.38 -4.09 1.32
C TYR A 261 -8.06 -5.35 2.11
N HIS A 262 -6.94 -5.29 2.85
CA HIS A 262 -6.51 -6.36 3.74
C HIS A 262 -5.64 -5.83 4.89
N PRO A 263 -5.68 -6.49 6.06
CA PRO A 263 -4.64 -6.37 7.07
C PRO A 263 -3.28 -6.86 6.56
N LEU A 264 -2.18 -6.28 7.04
CA LEU A 264 -0.83 -6.77 6.69
C LEU A 264 -0.60 -8.18 7.23
N SER A 265 -0.93 -8.42 8.50
CA SER A 265 -0.86 -9.73 9.15
C SER A 265 -2.09 -10.59 8.83
N SER A 266 -2.39 -10.79 7.54
CA SER A 266 -3.46 -11.67 7.08
C SER A 266 -3.24 -12.13 5.64
N GLY A 267 -3.69 -13.34 5.31
CA GLY A 267 -3.78 -13.82 3.93
C GLY A 267 -5.11 -13.49 3.25
N MET A 268 -6.07 -12.88 3.96
CA MET A 268 -7.43 -12.63 3.48
C MET A 268 -7.53 -11.35 2.65
N GLU A 269 -8.51 -11.29 1.74
CA GLU A 269 -8.88 -10.07 1.01
C GLU A 269 -10.36 -9.78 1.23
N PHE A 270 -10.66 -8.49 1.38
CA PHE A 270 -12.01 -8.00 1.61
C PHE A 270 -12.35 -6.89 0.62
N SER A 271 -13.63 -6.55 0.53
CA SER A 271 -14.07 -5.38 -0.21
C SER A 271 -15.25 -4.67 0.42
N VAL A 272 -15.36 -3.37 0.15
CA VAL A 272 -16.50 -2.54 0.56
C VAL A 272 -16.76 -1.46 -0.49
N SER A 273 -18.01 -1.06 -0.67
CA SER A 273 -18.35 0.05 -1.57
C SER A 273 -17.97 1.40 -0.95
N THR A 274 -17.29 2.27 -1.71
CA THR A 274 -17.04 3.65 -1.26
C THR A 274 -18.33 4.44 -1.11
N ARG A 275 -19.42 4.05 -1.78
CA ARG A 275 -20.75 4.64 -1.55
C ARG A 275 -21.21 4.49 -0.10
N PHE A 276 -20.89 3.37 0.53
CA PHE A 276 -21.14 3.15 1.96
C PHE A 276 -20.17 3.97 2.82
N LEU A 277 -18.87 3.91 2.50
CA LEU A 277 -17.82 4.58 3.29
C LEU A 277 -17.96 6.12 3.32
N ARG A 278 -18.44 6.72 2.22
CA ARG A 278 -18.57 8.16 2.06
C ARG A 278 -19.75 8.77 2.82
N ASP A 279 -20.68 7.96 3.33
CA ASP A 279 -21.84 8.39 4.11
C ASP A 279 -21.57 8.14 5.61
N PRO A 280 -21.27 9.19 6.41
CA PRO A 280 -20.94 9.03 7.82
C PRO A 280 -22.05 8.40 8.65
N LEU A 281 -23.33 8.62 8.28
CA LEU A 281 -24.46 8.07 9.02
C LEU A 281 -24.53 6.56 8.81
N ARG A 282 -24.36 6.10 7.57
CA ARG A 282 -24.30 4.65 7.26
C ARG A 282 -23.03 4.01 7.80
N ALA A 283 -21.89 4.69 7.68
CA ALA A 283 -20.60 4.19 8.16
C ALA A 283 -20.56 3.96 9.68
N SER A 284 -21.39 4.67 10.45
CA SER A 284 -21.50 4.47 11.90
C SER A 284 -22.01 3.08 12.31
N SER A 285 -22.69 2.35 11.41
CA SER A 285 -23.11 0.96 11.61
C SER A 285 -22.22 -0.07 10.92
N ALA A 286 -20.98 0.32 10.56
CA ALA A 286 -20.04 -0.52 9.82
C ALA A 286 -19.84 -1.91 10.43
N GLU A 287 -19.64 -2.02 11.75
CA GLU A 287 -19.34 -3.28 12.44
C GLU A 287 -20.36 -4.41 12.22
N THR A 288 -21.62 -4.07 11.95
CA THR A 288 -22.70 -5.03 11.73
C THR A 288 -23.23 -5.00 10.29
N SER A 289 -22.57 -4.25 9.40
CA SER A 289 -23.03 -4.03 8.03
C SER A 289 -22.65 -5.18 7.11
N PRO A 290 -23.58 -5.70 6.30
CA PRO A 290 -23.27 -6.71 5.28
C PRO A 290 -22.53 -6.14 4.05
N GLU A 291 -22.28 -4.83 4.02
CA GLU A 291 -21.57 -4.14 2.92
C GLU A 291 -20.08 -4.51 2.86
N PHE A 292 -19.51 -5.01 3.96
CA PHE A 292 -18.16 -5.55 4.00
C PHE A 292 -18.16 -7.02 3.58
N GLN A 293 -17.53 -7.30 2.44
CA GLN A 293 -17.51 -8.62 1.84
C GLN A 293 -16.15 -9.29 2.06
N THR A 294 -16.17 -10.56 2.49
CA THR A 294 -14.98 -11.42 2.48
C THR A 294 -14.86 -12.07 1.11
N LEU A 295 -13.74 -11.85 0.42
CA LEU A 295 -13.55 -12.36 -0.93
C LEU A 295 -12.90 -13.74 -0.94
N GLY A 296 -11.92 -13.95 -0.06
CA GLY A 296 -11.18 -15.21 0.06
C GLY A 296 -9.75 -15.00 0.54
N SER A 297 -8.87 -15.93 0.18
CA SER A 297 -7.48 -15.98 0.67
C SER A 297 -6.47 -16.06 -0.47
N ARG A 298 -5.28 -15.49 -0.24
CA ARG A 298 -4.08 -15.68 -1.08
C ARG A 298 -3.34 -16.99 -0.80
N GLY A 299 -3.83 -17.78 0.16
CA GLY A 299 -3.23 -19.05 0.56
C GLY A 299 -2.15 -18.89 1.64
N PRO A 300 -1.42 -19.97 1.95
CA PRO A 300 -0.34 -19.96 2.94
C PRO A 300 0.73 -18.93 2.60
N ASN A 301 1.23 -18.22 3.62
CA ASN A 301 2.21 -17.14 3.47
C ASN A 301 1.74 -15.99 2.56
N GLY A 302 0.43 -15.81 2.44
CA GLY A 302 -0.22 -14.82 1.58
C GLY A 302 -0.27 -13.40 2.13
N GLN A 303 0.52 -13.05 3.15
CA GLN A 303 0.59 -11.69 3.69
C GLN A 303 1.04 -10.71 2.62
N SER A 304 0.41 -9.54 2.61
CA SER A 304 0.62 -8.54 1.56
C SER A 304 0.82 -7.14 2.12
N SER A 305 1.88 -6.46 1.66
CA SER A 305 2.23 -5.10 2.06
C SER A 305 1.45 -4.03 1.31
N VAL A 306 0.93 -4.33 0.12
CA VAL A 306 0.24 -3.33 -0.69
C VAL A 306 -0.55 -4.02 -1.78
N SER A 307 -1.62 -3.37 -2.21
CA SER A 307 -2.29 -3.66 -3.47
C SER A 307 -2.55 -2.37 -4.26
N PHE A 308 -2.67 -2.51 -5.57
CA PHE A 308 -3.04 -1.41 -6.46
C PHE A 308 -3.77 -1.97 -7.68
N LEU A 309 -4.88 -1.36 -8.05
CA LEU A 309 -5.60 -1.71 -9.26
C LEU A 309 -5.01 -0.93 -10.44
N ASP A 310 -4.61 -1.63 -11.49
CA ASP A 310 -4.36 -0.99 -12.78
C ASP A 310 -5.70 -0.57 -13.41
N PRO A 311 -5.98 0.74 -13.56
CA PRO A 311 -7.23 1.20 -14.15
C PRO A 311 -7.37 0.83 -15.63
N LYS A 312 -6.28 0.55 -16.35
CA LYS A 312 -6.30 0.19 -17.77
C LYS A 312 -6.73 -1.25 -17.98
N THR A 313 -6.11 -2.18 -17.26
CA THR A 313 -6.38 -3.62 -17.40
C THR A 313 -7.47 -4.13 -16.46
N GLY A 314 -7.79 -3.37 -15.41
CA GLY A 314 -8.70 -3.79 -14.35
C GLY A 314 -8.12 -4.89 -13.46
N ILE A 315 -6.80 -5.11 -13.50
CA ILE A 315 -6.11 -6.14 -12.71
C ILE A 315 -5.62 -5.55 -11.40
N LEU A 316 -5.87 -6.27 -10.31
CA LEU A 316 -5.34 -5.96 -8.99
C LEU A 316 -3.95 -6.60 -8.87
N PHE A 317 -2.93 -5.79 -8.66
CA PHE A 317 -1.58 -6.25 -8.32
C PHE A 317 -1.37 -6.13 -6.80
N TYR A 318 -0.63 -7.06 -6.22
CA TYR A 318 -0.30 -7.03 -4.79
C TYR A 318 1.06 -7.66 -4.49
N ALA A 319 1.67 -7.21 -3.41
CA ALA A 319 3.03 -7.57 -2.99
C ALA A 319 3.03 -8.61 -1.88
N LEU A 320 3.44 -9.84 -2.18
CA LEU A 320 3.49 -10.96 -1.24
C LEU A 320 4.84 -10.99 -0.53
N THR A 321 4.89 -10.46 0.69
CA THR A 321 6.13 -10.21 1.43
C THR A 321 6.87 -11.49 1.80
N ASN A 322 6.16 -12.51 2.30
CA ASN A 322 6.75 -13.79 2.67
C ASN A 322 7.18 -14.65 1.46
N LEU A 323 6.78 -14.28 0.25
CA LEU A 323 7.04 -15.04 -0.96
C LEU A 323 8.01 -14.35 -1.92
N ASN A 324 8.51 -13.17 -1.57
CA ASN A 324 9.40 -12.36 -2.41
C ASN A 324 8.81 -12.15 -3.82
N ALA A 325 7.49 -11.91 -3.88
CA ALA A 325 6.73 -11.99 -5.13
C ALA A 325 5.73 -10.85 -5.30
N ILE A 326 5.48 -10.50 -6.56
CA ILE A 326 4.33 -9.70 -6.97
C ILE A 326 3.35 -10.63 -7.65
N ALA A 327 2.10 -10.54 -7.24
CA ALA A 327 1.01 -11.32 -7.78
C ALA A 327 -0.07 -10.42 -8.39
N CYS A 328 -0.98 -11.04 -9.13
CA CYS A 328 -2.10 -10.41 -9.79
C CYS A 328 -3.39 -11.20 -9.54
N TRP A 329 -4.51 -10.50 -9.59
CA TRP A 329 -5.85 -11.08 -9.58
C TRP A 329 -6.80 -10.21 -10.40
N LYS A 330 -7.73 -10.85 -11.10
CA LYS A 330 -8.77 -10.18 -11.87
C LYS A 330 -10.05 -10.10 -11.03
N PRO A 331 -10.59 -8.92 -10.70
CA PRO A 331 -11.71 -8.80 -9.78
C PRO A 331 -13.02 -9.50 -10.16
N GLN A 332 -13.21 -9.83 -11.44
CA GLN A 332 -14.38 -10.59 -11.91
C GLN A 332 -14.28 -12.09 -11.59
N ASN A 333 -13.11 -12.57 -11.17
CA ASN A 333 -12.87 -13.95 -10.79
C ASN A 333 -13.13 -14.14 -9.28
N LYS A 334 -13.31 -15.38 -8.82
CA LYS A 334 -13.33 -15.69 -7.38
C LYS A 334 -11.93 -15.46 -6.80
N PHE A 335 -11.86 -14.97 -5.57
CA PHE A 335 -10.59 -14.75 -4.88
C PHE A 335 -10.06 -16.05 -4.26
N ILE A 336 -9.62 -16.97 -5.13
CA ILE A 336 -9.03 -18.27 -4.76
C ILE A 336 -7.66 -18.41 -5.41
N VAL A 337 -6.77 -19.20 -4.79
CA VAL A 337 -5.36 -19.35 -5.23
C VAL A 337 -5.23 -19.72 -6.71
N GLN A 338 -6.13 -20.56 -7.24
CA GLN A 338 -6.10 -21.00 -8.64
C GLN A 338 -6.43 -19.89 -9.65
N GLN A 339 -7.02 -18.79 -9.21
CA GLN A 339 -7.38 -17.63 -10.03
C GLN A 339 -6.49 -16.41 -9.76
N GLN A 340 -5.37 -16.63 -9.08
CA GLN A 340 -4.31 -15.65 -8.81
C GLN A 340 -3.04 -16.07 -9.55
N GLY A 341 -2.29 -15.10 -10.08
CA GLY A 341 -1.06 -15.35 -10.84
C GLY A 341 0.15 -14.66 -10.22
N TYR A 342 1.33 -15.27 -10.31
CA TYR A 342 2.59 -14.58 -10.02
C TYR A 342 3.12 -13.90 -11.27
N VAL A 343 3.41 -12.59 -11.17
CA VAL A 343 3.98 -11.81 -12.29
C VAL A 343 5.48 -11.61 -12.13
N TYR A 344 5.98 -11.66 -10.90
CA TYR A 344 7.41 -11.59 -10.61
C TYR A 344 7.73 -12.26 -9.28
N GLN A 345 8.84 -12.97 -9.20
CA GLN A 345 9.35 -13.57 -7.96
C GLN A 345 10.87 -13.70 -8.06
N ASP A 346 11.59 -13.17 -7.07
CA ASP A 346 13.05 -13.23 -7.05
C ASP A 346 13.59 -13.00 -5.63
N ASN A 347 14.46 -13.90 -5.14
CA ASN A 347 14.97 -13.84 -3.77
C ASN A 347 16.09 -12.80 -3.55
N VAL A 348 16.57 -12.14 -4.60
CA VAL A 348 17.63 -11.14 -4.56
C VAL A 348 17.08 -9.75 -4.81
N THR A 349 16.26 -9.58 -5.83
CA THR A 349 15.72 -8.27 -6.23
C THR A 349 14.39 -7.91 -5.56
N MET A 350 13.67 -8.90 -5.01
CA MET A 350 12.33 -8.75 -4.43
C MET A 350 12.27 -9.21 -2.96
N VAL A 351 13.31 -8.93 -2.17
CA VAL A 351 13.44 -9.40 -0.77
C VAL A 351 12.25 -8.99 0.09
N PHE A 352 11.91 -7.71 0.11
CA PHE A 352 10.69 -7.25 0.77
C PHE A 352 9.98 -6.26 -0.16
N PRO A 353 8.99 -6.69 -0.97
CA PRO A 353 8.21 -5.76 -1.76
C PRO A 353 7.37 -4.92 -0.82
N ASN A 354 7.67 -3.63 -0.70
CA ASN A 354 7.08 -2.77 0.33
C ASN A 354 5.96 -1.90 -0.23
N ASP A 355 6.15 -1.37 -1.43
CA ASP A 355 5.16 -0.55 -2.10
C ASP A 355 5.13 -0.82 -3.60
N LEU A 356 3.95 -0.60 -4.20
CA LEU A 356 3.75 -0.68 -5.64
C LEU A 356 2.69 0.33 -6.08
N LYS A 357 2.84 0.83 -7.31
CA LYS A 357 1.92 1.76 -7.97
C LYS A 357 1.86 1.45 -9.46
N VAL A 358 0.75 1.79 -10.08
CA VAL A 358 0.63 1.77 -11.55
C VAL A 358 0.58 3.22 -12.03
N ASP A 359 1.51 3.59 -12.89
CA ASP A 359 1.56 4.94 -13.45
C ASP A 359 0.50 5.15 -14.55
N ARG A 360 0.35 6.39 -15.02
CA ARG A 360 -0.62 6.73 -16.08
C ARG A 360 -0.33 6.09 -17.44
N ASN A 361 0.90 5.57 -17.64
CA ASN A 361 1.31 4.89 -18.86
C ASN A 361 1.06 3.37 -18.79
N GLY A 362 0.54 2.86 -17.67
CA GLY A 362 0.33 1.43 -17.46
C GLY A 362 1.60 0.68 -17.10
N ASN A 363 2.60 1.34 -16.49
CA ASN A 363 3.74 0.64 -15.91
C ASN A 363 3.50 0.38 -14.43
N LEU A 364 3.75 -0.85 -14.02
CA LEU A 364 3.87 -1.23 -12.63
C LEU A 364 5.25 -0.81 -12.11
N TRP A 365 5.26 -0.05 -11.04
CA TRP A 365 6.45 0.33 -10.28
C TRP A 365 6.42 -0.36 -8.92
N VAL A 366 7.55 -0.95 -8.51
CA VAL A 366 7.66 -1.71 -7.25
C VAL A 366 8.91 -1.27 -6.51
N LEU A 367 8.76 -0.87 -5.26
CA LEU A 367 9.88 -0.65 -4.34
C LEU A 367 10.07 -1.92 -3.53
N SER A 368 11.24 -2.52 -3.71
CA SER A 368 11.70 -3.61 -2.85
C SER A 368 12.89 -3.15 -2.03
N ASP A 369 12.78 -3.36 -0.72
CA ASP A 369 13.84 -3.06 0.23
C ASP A 369 14.26 -4.33 0.99
N ARG A 370 15.02 -4.12 2.05
CA ARG A 370 15.47 -5.15 3.00
C ARG A 370 15.00 -4.80 4.42
N LEU A 371 13.76 -4.35 4.57
CA LEU A 371 13.20 -3.88 5.83
C LEU A 371 13.42 -4.85 7.01
N PRO A 372 13.18 -6.17 6.88
CA PRO A 372 13.46 -7.10 7.99
C PRO A 372 14.93 -7.14 8.42
N ILE A 373 15.86 -7.02 7.46
CA ILE A 373 17.30 -6.99 7.74
C ILE A 373 17.68 -5.67 8.40
N PHE A 374 17.09 -4.56 7.96
CA PHE A 374 17.29 -3.24 8.57
C PHE A 374 16.79 -3.15 10.02
N MET A 375 15.66 -3.80 10.32
CA MET A 375 15.04 -3.78 11.65
C MET A 375 15.69 -4.76 12.64
N TYR A 376 16.02 -5.97 12.17
CA TYR A 376 16.38 -7.10 13.06
C TYR A 376 17.82 -7.59 12.89
N SER A 377 18.59 -6.94 12.01
CA SER A 377 19.98 -7.31 11.71
C SER A 377 20.75 -6.07 11.22
N HIS A 378 21.77 -6.29 10.38
CA HIS A 378 22.58 -5.25 9.77
C HIS A 378 22.58 -5.41 8.24
N LEU A 379 22.34 -4.31 7.53
CA LEU A 379 22.48 -4.27 6.07
C LEU A 379 23.96 -4.39 5.68
N ASP A 380 24.24 -5.12 4.60
CA ASP A 380 25.55 -5.05 3.94
C ASP A 380 25.63 -3.78 3.10
N LEU A 381 26.41 -2.80 3.56
CA LEU A 381 26.57 -1.50 2.91
C LEU A 381 27.31 -1.57 1.57
N HIS A 382 27.90 -2.73 1.22
CA HIS A 382 28.56 -2.98 -0.05
C HIS A 382 27.68 -3.68 -1.08
N ASP A 383 26.51 -4.19 -0.69
CA ASP A 383 25.49 -4.78 -1.57
C ASP A 383 24.33 -3.81 -1.81
N TYR A 384 23.55 -4.02 -2.88
CA TYR A 384 22.35 -3.25 -3.15
C TYR A 384 21.22 -3.69 -2.22
N ASN A 385 20.82 -2.79 -1.33
CA ASN A 385 19.79 -3.04 -0.31
C ASN A 385 18.40 -2.58 -0.75
N PHE A 386 18.32 -1.59 -1.64
CA PHE A 386 17.07 -0.98 -2.06
C PHE A 386 16.97 -0.98 -3.58
N ARG A 387 15.79 -1.31 -4.12
CA ARG A 387 15.55 -1.41 -5.57
C ARG A 387 14.18 -0.83 -5.89
N ILE A 388 14.10 -0.13 -7.01
CA ILE A 388 12.84 0.21 -7.67
C ILE A 388 12.82 -0.52 -9.01
N LEU A 389 11.81 -1.36 -9.21
CA LEU A 389 11.60 -2.13 -10.42
C LEU A 389 10.42 -1.57 -11.22
N MET A 390 10.45 -1.76 -12.54
CA MET A 390 9.41 -1.33 -13.47
C MET A 390 9.09 -2.44 -14.48
N GLY A 391 7.83 -2.55 -14.91
CA GLY A 391 7.43 -3.26 -16.13
C GLY A 391 6.04 -2.86 -16.60
N SER A 392 5.73 -3.10 -17.88
CA SER A 392 4.38 -2.88 -18.43
C SER A 392 3.39 -3.84 -17.78
N THR A 393 2.26 -3.34 -17.27
CA THR A 393 1.24 -4.19 -16.64
C THR A 393 0.69 -5.22 -17.62
N GLU A 394 0.49 -4.85 -18.89
CA GLU A 394 0.02 -5.74 -19.95
C GLU A 394 1.02 -6.86 -20.22
N GLU A 395 2.32 -6.55 -20.26
CA GLU A 395 3.36 -7.55 -20.47
C GLU A 395 3.49 -8.51 -19.29
N LEU A 396 3.43 -7.96 -18.07
CA LEU A 396 3.58 -8.72 -16.83
C LEU A 396 2.46 -9.75 -16.62
N ILE A 397 1.25 -9.45 -17.06
CA ILE A 397 0.13 -10.40 -16.94
C ILE A 397 0.09 -11.42 -18.09
N MET A 398 0.85 -11.22 -19.18
CA MET A 398 0.88 -12.18 -20.28
C MET A 398 1.27 -13.56 -19.76
N ASN A 399 0.57 -14.60 -20.22
CA ASN A 399 0.75 -15.99 -19.80
C ASN A 399 0.47 -16.26 -18.31
N THR A 400 -0.22 -15.36 -17.62
CA THR A 400 -0.77 -15.62 -16.29
C THR A 400 -2.27 -15.88 -16.36
N VAL A 401 -2.86 -16.40 -15.28
CA VAL A 401 -4.32 -16.54 -15.13
C VAL A 401 -5.06 -15.19 -15.07
N CYS A 402 -4.33 -14.09 -14.90
CA CYS A 402 -4.87 -12.73 -14.84
C CYS A 402 -5.02 -12.10 -16.23
N ALA A 403 -4.28 -12.59 -17.24
CA ALA A 403 -4.50 -12.16 -18.61
C ALA A 403 -5.93 -12.51 -19.02
N SER A 404 -6.58 -11.58 -19.73
CA SER A 404 -7.90 -11.85 -20.31
C SER A 404 -7.76 -12.92 -21.40
N SER A 405 -7.92 -14.19 -21.03
CA SER A 405 -8.15 -15.25 -22.01
C SER A 405 -9.58 -15.12 -22.54
N SER A 406 -9.71 -14.50 -23.71
CA SER A 406 -10.66 -15.05 -24.68
C SER A 406 -10.03 -15.10 -26.06
N PRO A 407 -9.38 -16.23 -26.39
CA PRO A 407 -9.37 -16.73 -27.74
C PRO A 407 -10.40 -17.85 -27.84
N TYR A 408 -11.65 -17.63 -27.40
CA TYR A 408 -12.74 -18.41 -27.99
C TYR A 408 -12.94 -17.90 -29.41
N THR A 409 -12.13 -18.44 -30.31
CA THR A 409 -12.38 -18.43 -31.75
C THR A 409 -13.79 -18.97 -31.92
N THR A 410 -14.75 -18.07 -32.13
CA THR A 410 -16.13 -18.44 -32.39
C THR A 410 -16.13 -18.98 -33.83
N THR A 411 -15.93 -20.28 -33.98
CA THR A 411 -16.39 -20.96 -35.19
C THR A 411 -17.91 -20.81 -35.21
N SER A 412 -18.36 -19.81 -35.96
CA SER A 412 -19.73 -19.71 -36.46
C SER A 412 -20.10 -21.05 -37.09
N ILE A 413 -21.00 -21.78 -36.44
CA ILE A 413 -21.82 -22.80 -37.09
C ILE A 413 -23.25 -22.30 -37.01
N TYR A 414 -23.83 -22.19 -38.19
CA TYR A 414 -25.19 -21.76 -38.47
C TYR A 414 -26.26 -22.54 -37.70
N ASP A 415 -27.24 -21.77 -37.22
CA ASP A 415 -28.68 -21.94 -37.40
C ASP A 415 -29.35 -23.26 -36.99
N ARG A 416 -30.17 -23.20 -35.93
CA ARG A 416 -31.56 -23.68 -36.02
C ARG A 416 -32.44 -23.05 -34.94
N ARG A 417 -33.41 -22.27 -35.41
CA ARG A 417 -34.65 -21.90 -34.69
C ARG A 417 -35.32 -23.15 -34.12
N ASP A 418 -35.94 -23.03 -32.95
CA ASP A 418 -37.38 -23.32 -32.80
C ASP A 418 -37.97 -22.75 -31.50
N HIS A 419 -39.22 -22.30 -31.65
CA HIS A 419 -40.16 -21.76 -30.68
C HIS A 419 -40.54 -22.75 -29.55
N MET A 420 -40.89 -22.25 -28.36
CA MET A 420 -42.20 -22.48 -27.73
C MET A 420 -42.39 -21.72 -26.40
N ASP A 421 -43.66 -21.35 -26.18
CA ASP A 421 -44.24 -20.42 -25.21
C ASP A 421 -44.48 -20.98 -23.78
N HIS A 422 -44.75 -20.02 -22.88
CA HIS A 422 -45.71 -20.02 -21.74
C HIS A 422 -45.72 -21.18 -20.72
N PHE A 423 -45.64 -20.84 -19.42
CA PHE A 423 -46.82 -20.83 -18.52
C PHE A 423 -46.49 -20.24 -17.13
N ASP A 424 -47.35 -19.31 -16.69
CA ASP A 424 -47.45 -18.78 -15.32
C ASP A 424 -48.14 -19.78 -14.38
N HIS A 425 -47.80 -19.75 -13.09
CA HIS A 425 -48.78 -20.05 -12.04
C HIS A 425 -48.45 -19.33 -10.72
N ASN A 426 -49.34 -18.40 -10.36
CA ASN A 426 -49.57 -17.92 -9.00
C ASN A 426 -50.28 -18.98 -8.17
N ASN A 427 -49.98 -19.05 -6.86
CA ASN A 427 -51.04 -19.09 -5.85
C ASN A 427 -50.58 -18.68 -4.43
N HIS A 428 -51.44 -17.86 -3.82
CA HIS A 428 -51.50 -17.39 -2.45
C HIS A 428 -51.64 -18.52 -1.40
N LEU A 429 -51.24 -18.26 -0.14
CA LEU A 429 -52.16 -18.16 1.00
C LEU A 429 -51.48 -17.77 2.33
N ASP A 430 -52.24 -17.00 3.10
CA ASP A 430 -52.03 -16.31 4.38
C ASP A 430 -52.08 -17.25 5.61
N HIS A 431 -51.38 -16.91 6.71
CA HIS A 431 -52.00 -16.62 8.04
C HIS A 431 -51.03 -16.55 9.25
N ARG A 432 -51.05 -15.38 9.92
CA ARG A 432 -51.22 -15.06 11.37
C ARG A 432 -50.32 -15.65 12.48
N ASP A 433 -49.58 -14.73 13.10
CA ASP A 433 -49.48 -14.33 14.54
C ASP A 433 -49.75 -15.31 15.69
N HIS A 434 -48.80 -15.35 16.64
CA HIS A 434 -49.06 -15.39 18.09
C HIS A 434 -47.95 -14.69 18.92
N THR A 435 -48.39 -13.86 19.87
CA THR A 435 -47.64 -13.08 20.87
C THR A 435 -47.41 -13.81 22.20
N MET A 436 -46.32 -13.48 22.91
CA MET A 436 -46.18 -13.16 24.38
C MET A 436 -44.74 -13.48 24.86
N SER A 437 -43.91 -12.50 25.25
CA SER A 437 -43.78 -11.84 26.58
C SER A 437 -43.07 -12.70 27.66
N ILE A 438 -41.94 -12.19 28.20
CA ILE A 438 -41.66 -11.90 29.64
C ILE A 438 -40.14 -11.68 29.84
N SER A 439 -39.77 -10.55 30.46
CA SER A 439 -38.45 -10.28 31.09
C SER A 439 -38.52 -10.55 32.60
N PRO A 440 -37.38 -10.57 33.33
CA PRO A 440 -37.04 -9.37 34.11
C PRO A 440 -35.54 -9.01 34.24
N ARG A 441 -35.34 -7.74 34.63
CA ARG A 441 -34.11 -7.02 35.00
C ARG A 441 -33.39 -7.57 36.24
N ILE A 442 -32.07 -7.32 36.33
CA ILE A 442 -31.41 -6.77 37.54
C ILE A 442 -30.37 -5.70 37.13
N THR A 443 -30.39 -4.60 37.89
CA THR A 443 -29.55 -3.40 37.83
C THR A 443 -28.32 -3.48 38.75
N GLY A 444 -27.25 -2.75 38.42
CA GLY A 444 -26.17 -2.43 39.36
C GLY A 444 -25.28 -1.28 38.85
N ASN A 445 -25.46 -0.10 39.44
CA ASN A 445 -24.61 1.10 39.28
C ASN A 445 -23.35 1.00 40.16
N SER A 446 -22.24 1.61 39.71
CA SER A 446 -21.36 2.40 40.59
C SER A 446 -20.34 3.19 39.76
N ALA A 447 -20.24 4.49 40.06
CA ALA A 447 -19.26 5.43 39.53
C ALA A 447 -17.99 5.44 40.39
N GLY A 448 -16.85 5.72 39.78
CA GLY A 448 -15.59 5.98 40.47
C GLY A 448 -14.63 6.74 39.55
N SER A 449 -14.45 8.03 39.84
CA SER A 449 -13.46 8.91 39.22
C SER A 449 -12.07 8.62 39.79
N ALA A 450 -11.05 8.51 38.94
CA ALA A 450 -9.67 8.79 39.33
C ALA A 450 -8.88 9.34 38.13
N LYS A 451 -8.43 10.59 38.26
CA LYS A 451 -7.36 11.19 37.45
C LYS A 451 -6.05 10.46 37.77
N ILE A 452 -5.32 9.99 36.77
CA ILE A 452 -3.87 9.78 36.87
C ILE A 452 -3.21 10.24 35.57
N GLU A 453 -2.26 11.14 35.76
CA GLU A 453 -1.37 11.77 34.79
C GLU A 453 -0.09 10.92 34.62
N ILE A 454 0.42 10.92 33.38
CA ILE A 454 1.84 10.91 33.00
C ILE A 454 2.61 9.57 32.95
N ALA A 455 2.96 9.23 31.70
CA ALA A 455 4.10 8.46 31.21
C ALA A 455 4.21 6.97 31.56
N THR A 456 4.71 6.20 30.58
CA THR A 456 5.20 4.80 30.68
C THR A 456 4.26 3.67 30.22
N VAL A 457 3.72 3.72 28.99
CA VAL A 457 3.19 2.52 28.28
C VAL A 457 3.44 2.61 26.76
N MET A 458 4.69 2.78 26.35
CA MET A 458 5.17 2.55 24.97
C MET A 458 6.38 1.60 25.02
N LEU A 459 6.22 0.49 25.75
CA LEU A 459 7.29 -0.50 25.97
C LEU A 459 6.85 -1.95 25.66
N LEU A 460 5.68 -2.17 25.06
CA LEU A 460 5.15 -3.53 24.86
C LEU A 460 4.90 -3.96 23.42
N MET A 461 5.27 -3.15 22.42
CA MET A 461 5.28 -3.61 21.02
C MET A 461 6.68 -3.66 20.37
N CYS A 462 7.75 -3.36 21.12
CA CYS A 462 9.15 -3.55 20.68
C CYS A 462 10.06 -4.29 21.68
N LEU A 463 9.55 -4.79 22.83
CA LEU A 463 10.39 -5.39 23.88
C LEU A 463 10.02 -6.82 24.33
N SER A 464 9.28 -7.57 23.53
CA SER A 464 9.05 -9.00 23.75
C SER A 464 9.65 -9.86 22.63
N LYS A 465 10.96 -9.72 22.37
CA LYS A 465 11.78 -10.74 21.66
C LYS A 465 13.30 -10.49 21.72
N ALA A 466 13.80 -10.22 22.91
CA ALA A 466 15.24 -10.34 23.22
C ALA A 466 15.40 -11.15 24.51
N LEU A 467 14.87 -12.38 24.52
CA LEU A 467 15.19 -13.46 25.46
C LEU A 467 14.42 -14.71 25.03
N VAL A 468 15.01 -15.45 24.08
CA VAL A 468 15.29 -16.90 24.04
C VAL A 468 15.87 -17.21 22.67
#